data_AF-A0A1H3X549-F1
#
_entry.id   AF-A0A1H3X549-F1
#
_cell.length_a   1.000
_cell.length_b   1.000
_cell.length_c   1.000
_cell.angle_alpha   90.00
_cell.angle_beta   90.00
_cell.angle_gamma   90.00
#
_symmetry.space_group_name_H-M   'P 1'
#
loop_
_entity.id
_entity.type
_entity.pdbx_description
1 polymer ?
#
loop_
_entity_poly.entity_id
_entity_poly.type
_entity_poly.pdbx_seq_one_letter_code
_entity_poly.pdbx_strand_id
1 'polypeptide(L)'
;MPRSDEREFLNSVLQDCSPAVCFCEQLFRISQVLDDLIDRDKPVSDAAITGAFWMALIELPANPFYRQHEPYLRPLMASALQDWTDATGMERAGDEHGMHLAFVLRDQLTAVVIQCAYLIGGYDWMQSVSAQIRRHFHEDSLSDYINDLRG
;
A
#
# COMPACT_ATOMS: atom_id res chain seq x y z
N MET A 1 -1.75 8.09 -10.00
CA MET A 1 -0.56 8.98 -9.95
C MET A 1 -0.29 9.28 -8.50
N PRO A 2 0.92 9.08 -7.99
CA PRO A 2 1.26 9.54 -6.65
C PRO A 2 1.03 11.05 -6.57
N ARG A 3 0.30 11.50 -5.55
CA ARG A 3 0.00 12.93 -5.37
C ARG A 3 1.32 13.69 -5.23
N SER A 4 1.39 14.94 -5.69
CA SER A 4 2.62 15.75 -5.56
C SER A 4 3.12 15.88 -4.12
N ASP A 5 2.26 15.61 -3.14
CA ASP A 5 2.51 15.65 -1.70
C ASP A 5 2.92 14.27 -1.11
N GLU A 6 2.76 13.16 -1.83
CA GLU A 6 2.95 11.82 -1.23
C GLU A 6 4.40 11.55 -0.80
N ARG A 7 5.37 11.99 -1.60
CA ARG A 7 6.78 11.89 -1.25
C ARG A 7 7.13 12.79 -0.07
N GLU A 8 6.59 14.01 -0.01
CA GLU A 8 6.79 14.94 1.10
C GLU A 8 6.22 14.37 2.38
N PHE A 9 5.01 13.80 2.31
CA PHE A 9 4.40 13.08 3.40
C PHE A 9 5.25 11.90 3.88
N LEU A 10 5.69 11.03 2.97
CA LEU A 10 6.55 9.89 3.30
C LEU A 10 7.88 10.34 3.93
N ASN A 11 8.51 11.39 3.40
CA ASN A 11 9.72 11.96 4.00
C ASN A 11 9.45 12.40 5.45
N SER A 12 8.32 13.06 5.72
CA SER A 12 7.97 13.52 7.06
C SER A 12 7.78 12.37 8.06
N VAL A 13 7.07 11.30 7.68
CA VAL A 13 6.75 10.17 8.58
C VAL A 13 7.86 9.13 8.67
N LEU A 14 8.76 9.09 7.69
CA LEU A 14 9.92 8.20 7.63
C LEU A 14 11.24 8.92 7.93
N GLN A 15 11.19 10.10 8.55
CA GLN A 15 12.36 10.88 9.01
C GLN A 15 13.44 11.05 7.92
N ASP A 16 13.01 11.41 6.70
CA ASP A 16 13.88 11.59 5.53
C ASP A 16 14.73 10.36 5.16
N CYS A 17 14.34 9.16 5.62
CA CYS A 17 15.00 7.91 5.27
C CYS A 17 14.73 7.55 3.80
N SER A 18 15.54 8.10 2.91
CA SER A 18 15.40 7.95 1.45
C SER A 18 15.24 6.49 0.97
N PRO A 19 16.01 5.49 1.48
CA PRO A 19 15.80 4.09 1.12
C PRO A 19 14.41 3.54 1.51
N ALA A 20 13.87 3.94 2.67
CA ALA A 20 12.54 3.53 3.13
C ALA A 20 11.42 4.22 2.35
N VAL A 21 11.59 5.50 2.03
CA VAL A 21 10.67 6.24 1.15
C VAL A 21 10.61 5.60 -0.23
N CYS A 22 11.77 5.31 -0.82
CA CYS A 22 11.85 4.60 -2.11
C CYS A 22 11.18 3.23 -2.04
N PHE A 23 11.37 2.48 -0.95
CA PHE A 23 10.70 1.20 -0.73
C PHE A 23 9.17 1.33 -0.74
N CYS A 24 8.61 2.32 -0.03
CA CYS A 24 7.17 2.55 0.02
C CYS A 24 6.63 2.99 -1.36
N GLU A 25 7.31 3.91 -2.05
CA GLU A 25 6.96 4.35 -3.40
C GLU A 25 6.97 3.17 -4.41
N GLN A 26 7.96 2.27 -4.30
CA GLN A 26 8.04 1.06 -5.13
C GLN A 26 6.84 0.14 -4.88
N LEU A 27 6.51 -0.08 -3.60
CA LEU A 27 5.40 -0.93 -3.21
C LEU A 27 4.05 -0.38 -3.71
N PHE A 28 3.82 0.93 -3.60
CA PHE A 28 2.61 1.59 -4.11
C PHE A 28 2.50 1.53 -5.63
N ARG A 29 3.61 1.66 -6.36
CA ARG A 29 3.60 1.50 -7.83
C ARG A 29 3.25 0.08 -8.23
N ILE A 30 3.79 -0.92 -7.52
CA ILE A 30 3.47 -2.32 -7.77
C ILE A 30 2.00 -2.60 -7.48
N SER A 31 1.45 -2.09 -6.36
CA SER A 31 0.05 -2.30 -6.01
C SER A 31 -0.90 -1.62 -7.00
N GLN A 32 -0.62 -0.39 -7.43
CA GLN A 32 -1.43 0.30 -8.43
C GLN A 32 -1.50 -0.47 -9.76
N VAL A 33 -0.38 -1.03 -10.23
CA VAL A 33 -0.38 -1.86 -11.45
C VAL A 33 -1.13 -3.17 -11.24
N LEU A 34 -1.05 -3.77 -10.05
CA LEU A 34 -1.84 -4.94 -9.70
C LEU A 34 -3.35 -4.63 -9.76
N ASP A 35 -3.78 -3.52 -9.14
CA ASP A 35 -5.17 -3.05 -9.15
C ASP A 35 -5.67 -2.86 -10.59
N ASP A 36 -4.96 -2.04 -11.39
CA ASP A 36 -5.36 -1.75 -12.78
C ASP A 36 -5.48 -3.04 -13.63
N LEU A 37 -4.60 -4.03 -13.40
CA LEU A 37 -4.64 -5.33 -14.11
C LEU A 37 -5.82 -6.21 -13.70
N ILE A 38 -6.25 -6.12 -12.45
CA ILE A 38 -7.28 -6.99 -11.88
C ILE A 38 -8.68 -6.39 -12.06
N ASP A 39 -8.82 -5.09 -11.89
CA ASP A 39 -10.07 -4.36 -12.08
C ASP A 39 -10.40 -4.16 -13.56
N ARG A 40 -9.37 -4.07 -14.41
CA ARG A 40 -9.50 -3.92 -15.88
C ARG A 40 -10.34 -2.71 -16.29
N ASP A 41 -10.42 -1.71 -15.42
CA ASP A 41 -11.12 -0.45 -15.64
C ASP A 41 -10.30 0.52 -16.51
N LYS A 42 -8.97 0.30 -16.58
CA LYS A 42 -8.02 1.11 -17.36
C LYS A 42 -7.08 0.22 -18.19
N PRO A 43 -6.68 0.67 -19.38
CA PRO A 43 -5.66 -0.03 -20.16
C PRO A 43 -4.27 0.11 -19.52
N VAL A 44 -3.61 -1.01 -19.25
CA VAL A 44 -2.23 -1.06 -18.75
C VAL A 44 -1.28 -1.39 -19.90
N SER A 45 -0.27 -0.56 -20.11
CA SER A 45 0.73 -0.79 -21.18
C SER A 45 1.71 -1.93 -20.85
N ASP A 46 2.20 -2.62 -21.87
CA ASP A 46 3.25 -3.66 -21.74
C ASP A 46 4.48 -3.15 -20.96
N ALA A 47 4.85 -1.87 -21.17
CA ALA A 47 5.95 -1.22 -20.47
C ALA A 47 5.67 -1.05 -18.96
N ALA A 48 4.43 -0.71 -18.59
CA ALA A 48 4.03 -0.61 -17.18
C ALA A 48 4.01 -1.98 -16.50
N ILE A 49 3.50 -3.01 -17.20
CA ILE A 49 3.51 -4.40 -16.70
C ILE A 49 4.94 -4.87 -16.47
N THR A 50 5.77 -4.84 -17.52
CA THR A 50 7.17 -5.28 -17.42
C THR A 50 7.97 -4.48 -16.39
N GLY A 51 7.72 -3.18 -16.28
CA GLY A 51 8.31 -2.31 -15.26
C GLY A 51 7.92 -2.69 -13.83
N ALA A 52 6.64 -3.01 -13.57
CA ALA A 52 6.19 -3.45 -12.26
C ALA A 52 6.82 -4.80 -11.86
N PHE A 53 6.91 -5.75 -12.79
CA PHE A 53 7.59 -7.02 -12.55
C PHE A 53 9.09 -6.83 -12.29
N TRP A 54 9.78 -5.97 -13.05
CA TRP A 54 11.17 -5.62 -12.78
C TRP A 54 11.34 -5.00 -11.39
N MET A 55 10.44 -4.08 -11.02
CA MET A 55 10.46 -3.43 -9.72
C MET A 55 10.27 -4.45 -8.58
N ALA A 56 9.30 -5.35 -8.70
CA ALA A 56 9.00 -6.34 -7.68
C ALA A 56 10.09 -7.42 -7.54
N LEU A 57 10.70 -7.84 -8.64
CA LEU A 57 11.67 -8.96 -8.66
C LEU A 57 13.12 -8.51 -8.50
N ILE A 58 13.46 -7.29 -8.90
CA ILE A 58 14.85 -6.81 -8.98
C ILE A 58 15.08 -5.60 -8.08
N GLU A 59 14.32 -4.53 -8.25
CA GLU A 59 14.58 -3.26 -7.53
C GLU A 59 14.20 -3.34 -6.04
N LEU A 60 13.04 -3.92 -5.73
CA LEU A 60 12.56 -4.05 -4.35
C LEU A 60 13.50 -4.96 -3.52
N PRO A 61 13.93 -6.15 -4.00
CA PRO A 61 14.94 -6.95 -3.30
C PRO A 61 16.33 -6.30 -3.25
N ALA A 62 16.64 -5.37 -4.14
CA ALA A 62 17.90 -4.61 -4.12
C ALA A 62 17.86 -3.40 -3.17
N ASN A 63 16.66 -2.93 -2.77
CA ASN A 63 16.50 -1.76 -1.90
C ASN A 63 17.22 -1.97 -0.54
N PRO A 64 18.13 -1.07 -0.13
CA PRO A 64 18.91 -1.25 1.10
C PRO A 64 18.06 -1.39 2.37
N PHE A 65 16.97 -0.61 2.49
CA PHE A 65 16.07 -0.67 3.64
C PHE A 65 15.33 -2.00 3.68
N TYR A 66 14.77 -2.43 2.54
CA TYR A 66 14.11 -3.73 2.45
C TYR A 66 15.08 -4.86 2.77
N ARG A 67 16.29 -4.86 2.20
CA ARG A 67 17.30 -5.91 2.49
C ARG A 67 17.68 -5.99 3.96
N GLN A 68 17.80 -4.85 4.63
CA GLN A 68 18.13 -4.81 6.05
C GLN A 68 16.99 -5.36 6.92
N HIS A 69 15.74 -5.14 6.51
CA HIS A 69 14.55 -5.46 7.30
C HIS A 69 13.68 -6.57 6.69
N GLU A 70 14.20 -7.31 5.71
CA GLU A 70 13.45 -8.29 4.91
C GLU A 70 12.72 -9.33 5.77
N PRO A 71 13.33 -9.93 6.81
CA PRO A 71 12.63 -10.90 7.65
C PRO A 71 11.42 -10.32 8.40
N TYR A 72 11.39 -9.00 8.59
CA TYR A 72 10.29 -8.28 9.25
C TYR A 72 9.24 -7.80 8.24
N LEU A 73 9.69 -7.21 7.11
CA LEU A 73 8.81 -6.60 6.12
C LEU A 73 8.13 -7.62 5.19
N ARG A 74 8.83 -8.69 4.79
CA ARG A 74 8.29 -9.66 3.84
C ARG A 74 7.01 -10.35 4.34
N PRO A 75 6.90 -10.80 5.61
CA PRO A 75 5.65 -11.33 6.13
C PRO A 75 4.50 -10.31 6.13
N LEU A 76 4.78 -9.04 6.44
CA LEU A 76 3.78 -7.97 6.42
C LEU A 76 3.26 -7.70 5.01
N MET A 77 4.16 -7.68 4.03
CA MET A 77 3.79 -7.54 2.61
C MET A 77 2.94 -8.73 2.15
N ALA A 78 3.28 -9.95 2.56
CA ALA A 78 2.47 -11.13 2.25
C ALA A 78 1.06 -11.03 2.86
N SER A 79 0.95 -10.56 4.10
CA SER A 79 -0.35 -10.31 4.75
C SER A 79 -1.15 -9.24 4.00
N ALA A 80 -0.52 -8.12 3.64
CA ALA A 80 -1.20 -7.04 2.91
C ALA A 80 -1.73 -7.51 1.54
N LEU A 81 -0.97 -8.34 0.81
CA LEU A 81 -1.42 -8.91 -0.45
C LEU A 81 -2.58 -9.91 -0.26
N GLN A 82 -2.55 -10.70 0.81
CA GLN A 82 -3.65 -11.61 1.14
C GLN A 82 -4.92 -10.83 1.49
N ASP A 83 -4.81 -9.83 2.36
CA ASP A 83 -5.94 -8.97 2.77
C ASP A 83 -6.57 -8.25 1.57
N TRP A 84 -5.74 -7.77 0.64
CA TRP A 84 -6.20 -7.19 -0.63
C TRP A 84 -6.93 -8.22 -1.52
N THR A 85 -6.43 -9.45 -1.59
CA THR A 85 -7.04 -10.54 -2.37
C THR A 85 -8.42 -10.89 -1.81
N ASP A 86 -8.52 -10.98 -0.48
CA ASP A 86 -9.76 -11.29 0.22
C ASP A 86 -10.78 -10.16 0.06
N ALA A 87 -10.35 -8.89 0.21
CA ALA A 87 -11.19 -7.72 -0.03
C ALA A 87 -11.80 -7.72 -1.43
N THR A 88 -10.96 -7.95 -2.46
CA THR A 88 -11.40 -8.05 -3.85
C THR A 88 -12.43 -9.18 -4.06
N GLY A 89 -12.25 -10.31 -3.37
CA GLY A 89 -13.22 -11.41 -3.38
C GLY A 89 -14.55 -11.04 -2.73
N MET A 90 -14.51 -10.37 -1.58
CA MET A 90 -15.68 -9.93 -0.82
C MET A 90 -16.49 -8.87 -1.59
N GLU A 91 -15.83 -7.92 -2.25
CA GLU A 91 -16.49 -6.93 -3.11
C GLU A 91 -17.25 -7.58 -4.25
N ARG A 92 -16.65 -8.57 -4.91
CA ARG A 92 -17.28 -9.31 -6.01
C ARG A 92 -18.45 -10.17 -5.55
N ALA A 93 -18.41 -10.66 -4.29
CA ALA A 93 -19.55 -11.37 -3.70
C ALA A 93 -20.75 -10.44 -3.44
N GLY A 94 -20.47 -9.16 -3.15
CA GLY A 94 -21.46 -8.08 -3.11
C GLY A 94 -22.40 -8.11 -1.90
N ASP A 95 -22.11 -8.89 -0.87
CA ASP A 95 -22.87 -8.85 0.38
C ASP A 95 -22.45 -7.68 1.26
N GLU A 96 -23.40 -7.11 2.01
CA GLU A 96 -23.19 -5.88 2.80
C GLU A 96 -22.07 -6.04 3.84
N HIS A 97 -21.99 -7.19 4.51
CA HIS A 97 -20.97 -7.43 5.51
C HIS A 97 -19.58 -7.55 4.88
N GLY A 98 -19.48 -8.27 3.75
CA GLY A 98 -18.27 -8.39 2.94
C GLY A 98 -17.77 -7.03 2.46
N MET A 99 -18.65 -6.13 2.00
CA MET A 99 -18.26 -4.77 1.60
C MET A 99 -17.65 -3.97 2.76
N HIS A 100 -18.21 -4.08 3.97
CA HIS A 100 -17.66 -3.41 5.16
C HIS A 100 -16.28 -3.96 5.54
N LEU A 101 -16.08 -5.29 5.45
CA LEU A 101 -14.79 -5.91 5.72
C LEU A 101 -13.75 -5.52 4.65
N ALA A 102 -14.13 -5.57 3.38
CA ALA A 102 -13.26 -5.19 2.26
C ALA A 102 -12.73 -3.76 2.41
N PHE A 103 -13.58 -2.82 2.81
CA PHE A 103 -13.19 -1.44 3.08
C PHE A 103 -12.05 -1.33 4.11
N VAL A 104 -12.12 -2.12 5.19
CA VAL A 104 -11.08 -2.14 6.23
C VAL A 104 -9.81 -2.84 5.75
N LEU A 105 -9.96 -3.96 5.04
CA LEU A 105 -8.83 -4.77 4.55
C LEU A 105 -8.00 -4.04 3.50
N ARG A 106 -8.61 -3.16 2.69
CA ARG A 106 -7.89 -2.36 1.69
C ARG A 106 -6.86 -1.39 2.29
N ASP A 107 -6.99 -1.03 3.57
CA ASP A 107 -5.99 -0.21 4.30
C ASP A 107 -4.74 -0.97 4.72
N GLN A 108 -4.64 -2.27 4.44
CA GLN A 108 -3.55 -3.04 5.00
C GLN A 108 -2.17 -2.65 4.43
N LEU A 109 -2.08 -2.16 3.20
CA LEU A 109 -0.80 -1.70 2.66
C LEU A 109 -0.22 -0.54 3.48
N THR A 110 -1.09 0.31 4.04
CA THR A 110 -0.73 1.41 4.95
C THR A 110 -0.07 0.90 6.23
N ALA A 111 -0.44 -0.29 6.72
CA ALA A 111 0.20 -0.90 7.87
C ALA A 111 1.69 -1.15 7.63
N VAL A 112 2.11 -1.46 6.39
CA VAL A 112 3.54 -1.61 6.05
C VAL A 112 4.29 -0.30 6.25
N VAL A 113 3.72 0.84 5.85
CA VAL A 113 4.33 2.18 6.05
C VAL A 113 4.47 2.51 7.54
N ILE A 114 3.45 2.20 8.34
CA ILE A 114 3.49 2.37 9.81
C ILE A 114 4.63 1.54 10.40
N GLN A 115 4.82 0.31 9.93
CA GLN A 115 5.92 -0.54 10.37
C GLN A 115 7.29 -0.04 9.90
N CYS A 116 7.38 0.60 8.72
CA CYS A 116 8.59 1.32 8.33
C CYS A 116 8.93 2.45 9.32
N ALA A 117 7.93 3.23 9.76
CA ALA A 117 8.12 4.28 10.77
C ALA A 117 8.62 3.70 12.11
N TYR A 118 8.15 2.52 12.52
CA TYR A 118 8.67 1.80 13.68
C TYR A 118 10.14 1.40 13.52
N LEU A 119 10.51 0.83 12.37
CA LEU A 119 11.88 0.39 12.11
C LEU A 119 12.89 1.55 12.08
N ILE A 120 12.43 2.76 11.72
CA ILE A 120 13.27 3.97 11.63
C ILE A 120 13.32 4.71 12.98
N GLY A 121 12.15 5.04 13.53
CA GLY A 121 12.04 5.95 14.67
C GLY A 121 11.68 5.27 16.00
N GLY A 122 11.46 3.95 16.00
CA GLY A 122 11.04 3.19 17.17
C GLY A 122 9.54 3.32 17.48
N TYR A 123 9.14 2.74 18.61
CA TYR A 123 7.75 2.64 19.04
C TYR A 123 7.08 4.00 19.21
N ASP A 124 7.72 4.93 19.92
CA ASP A 124 7.15 6.24 20.22
C ASP A 124 6.89 7.06 18.96
N TRP A 125 7.81 6.98 17.99
CA TRP A 125 7.63 7.63 16.69
C TRP A 125 6.48 7.00 15.91
N MET A 126 6.45 5.67 15.79
CA MET A 126 5.32 4.98 15.14
C MET A 126 3.98 5.40 15.75
N GLN A 127 3.88 5.46 17.08
CA GLN A 127 2.65 5.88 17.76
C GLN A 127 2.25 7.32 17.40
N SER A 128 3.21 8.24 17.31
CA SER A 128 2.91 9.65 16.99
C SER A 128 2.43 9.86 15.55
N VAL A 129 2.90 9.07 14.58
CA VAL A 129 2.56 9.25 13.16
C VAL A 129 1.50 8.28 12.62
N SER A 130 1.27 7.13 13.27
CA SER A 130 0.43 6.04 12.73
C SER A 130 -0.99 6.45 12.33
N ALA A 131 -1.67 7.23 13.18
CA ALA A 131 -3.03 7.69 12.90
C ALA A 131 -3.08 8.68 11.72
N GLN A 132 -2.04 9.51 11.56
CA GLN A 132 -1.91 10.43 10.44
C GLN A 132 -1.67 9.66 9.13
N ILE A 133 -0.83 8.60 9.19
CA ILE A 133 -0.54 7.73 8.05
C ILE A 133 -1.83 7.09 7.52
N ARG A 134 -2.66 6.50 8.38
CA ARG A 134 -3.95 5.93 7.96
C ARG A 134 -4.86 6.94 7.28
N ARG A 135 -5.00 8.13 7.87
CA ARG A 135 -5.86 9.18 7.30
C ARG A 135 -5.36 9.73 5.97
N HIS A 136 -4.04 9.70 5.72
CA HIS A 136 -3.49 10.17 4.47
C HIS A 136 -3.76 9.20 3.31
N PHE A 137 -3.70 7.90 3.57
CA PHE A 137 -3.91 6.87 2.54
C PHE A 137 -5.38 6.42 2.40
N HIS A 138 -6.20 6.58 3.44
CA HIS A 138 -7.65 6.32 3.44
C HIS A 138 -8.44 7.61 3.64
N GLU A 139 -8.68 8.33 2.55
CA GLU A 139 -9.48 9.55 2.55
C GLU A 139 -10.97 9.29 2.33
N ASP A 140 -11.32 8.23 1.61
CA ASP A 140 -12.71 7.92 1.28
C ASP A 140 -13.45 7.42 2.52
N SER A 141 -14.65 7.96 2.74
CA SER A 141 -15.52 7.40 3.77
C SER A 141 -16.06 6.04 3.31
N LEU A 142 -16.50 5.22 4.28
CA LEU A 142 -17.18 3.96 3.95
C LEU A 142 -18.38 4.18 3.01
N SER A 143 -19.09 5.30 3.18
CA SER A 143 -20.23 5.64 2.33
C SER A 143 -19.81 5.95 0.90
N ASP A 144 -18.73 6.70 0.71
CA ASP A 144 -18.20 7.02 -0.63
C ASP A 144 -17.76 5.74 -1.34
N TYR A 145 -16.98 4.91 -0.63
CA TYR A 145 -16.52 3.62 -1.11
C TYR A 145 -17.65 2.68 -1.58
N ILE A 146 -18.72 2.55 -0.78
CA ILE A 146 -19.87 1.71 -1.13
C ILE A 146 -20.62 2.28 -2.34
N ASN A 147 -20.70 3.60 -2.48
CA ASN A 147 -21.37 4.23 -3.61
C ASN A 147 -20.59 4.00 -4.91
N ASP A 148 -19.26 4.11 -4.89
CA ASP A 148 -18.40 3.90 -6.05
C ASP A 148 -18.47 2.46 -6.57
N LEU A 149 -18.61 1.47 -5.68
CA LEU A 149 -18.79 0.06 -6.08
C LEU A 149 -20.17 -0.28 -6.66
N ARG A 150 -21.17 0.57 -6.44
CA ARG A 150 -22.56 0.37 -6.90
C ARG A 150 -22.90 1.16 -8.16
N GLY A 151 -22.09 2.16 -8.51
CA GLY A 151 -22.22 2.99 -9.71
C GLY A 151 -21.64 2.31 -10.94
#